data_AF-J2TG44-F1
#
_entry.id   AF-J2TG44-F1
#
_cell.length_a   1.000
_cell.length_b   1.000
_cell.length_c   1.000
_cell.angle_alpha   90.00
_cell.angle_beta   90.00
_cell.angle_gamma   90.00
#
_symmetry.space_group_name_H-M   'P 1'
#
loop_
_entity.id
_entity.type
_entity.pdbx_description
1 polymer ?
#
loop_
_entity_poly.entity_id
_entity_poly.type
_entity_poly.pdbx_seq_one_letter_code
_entity_poly.pdbx_strand_id
1 'polypeptide(L)'
;MTTLAVNAPRAYEIGTRNEFPVIASDIVYEGAAVGIVPGTGHARPLTSADRFGGFAESKADNSAGAAAAINVRTIESGKIQLSVTGAVITDGGQPVYASDDDTFTFSPVGTVFVGFVHRFVSAGVVVVAFDALNYQDPWHAYSVRETISADKTLDIEDNGKAFFVDTDAKVVTLPAVATPVNCAIVNIAAFGAVFLKISPAAADKIQGPDLPGTDNTALGNTKATARRGDYVVLGTGDANGPIVRSLRGTWATGN
;
A
#
# COMPACT_ATOMS: atom_id res chain seq x y z
N MET A 1 -5.35 -44.44 2.76
CA MET A 1 -4.06 -43.74 2.79
C MET A 1 -3.07 -44.57 1.99
N THR A 2 -2.56 -44.05 0.87
CA THR A 2 -1.53 -44.74 0.06
C THR A 2 -0.16 -44.22 0.48
N THR A 3 0.67 -45.10 1.02
CA THR A 3 2.07 -44.78 1.33
C THR A 3 2.87 -44.67 0.03
N LEU A 4 3.91 -43.83 0.02
CA LEU A 4 4.81 -43.72 -1.12
C LEU A 4 5.45 -45.09 -1.40
N ALA A 5 5.12 -45.68 -2.55
CA ALA A 5 5.49 -47.07 -2.86
C ALA A 5 6.91 -47.22 -3.43
N VAL A 6 7.54 -46.13 -3.87
CA VAL A 6 8.89 -46.08 -4.44
C VAL A 6 9.55 -44.75 -4.08
N ASN A 7 10.87 -44.74 -3.89
CA ASN A 7 11.64 -43.51 -3.66
C ASN A 7 11.34 -42.46 -4.75
N ALA A 8 10.91 -41.27 -4.34
CA ALA A 8 10.63 -40.15 -5.22
C ALA A 8 11.53 -38.96 -4.81
N PRO A 9 12.82 -38.94 -5.22
CA PRO A 9 13.68 -37.81 -4.94
C PRO A 9 13.08 -36.52 -5.51
N ARG A 10 13.17 -35.42 -4.76
CA ARG A 10 12.65 -34.11 -5.16
C ARG A 10 13.81 -33.18 -5.47
N ALA A 11 13.64 -32.33 -6.47
CA ALA A 11 14.56 -31.23 -6.71
C ALA A 11 14.32 -30.17 -5.63
N TYR A 12 15.40 -29.69 -5.01
CA TYR A 12 15.38 -28.58 -4.09
C TYR A 12 15.85 -27.33 -4.82
N GLU A 13 15.16 -26.22 -4.60
CA GLU A 13 15.59 -24.89 -5.02
C GLU A 13 16.21 -24.17 -3.83
N ILE A 14 17.35 -23.52 -4.05
CA ILE A 14 18.14 -22.84 -3.02
C ILE A 14 18.42 -21.42 -3.48
N GLY A 15 18.38 -20.48 -2.54
CA GLY A 15 18.64 -19.06 -2.81
C GLY A 15 17.35 -18.27 -2.99
N THR A 16 17.43 -17.19 -3.76
CA THR A 16 16.35 -16.21 -3.93
C THR A 16 15.94 -16.06 -5.40
N ARG A 17 16.36 -17.00 -6.25
CA ARG A 17 16.10 -16.96 -7.68
C ARG A 17 14.93 -17.85 -8.01
N ASN A 18 14.04 -17.33 -8.84
CA ASN A 18 12.84 -18.04 -9.30
C ASN A 18 12.71 -17.87 -10.82
N GLU A 19 11.91 -18.72 -11.46
CA GLU A 19 11.63 -18.64 -12.88
C GLU A 19 10.13 -18.75 -13.15
N PHE A 20 9.62 -17.83 -13.96
CA PHE A 20 8.20 -17.79 -14.31
C PHE A 20 8.02 -17.82 -15.83
N PRO A 21 7.04 -18.59 -16.35
CA PRO A 21 6.73 -18.59 -17.78
C PRO A 21 6.17 -17.24 -18.20
N VAL A 22 6.71 -16.65 -19.27
CA VAL A 22 6.32 -15.33 -19.76
C VAL A 22 5.03 -15.42 -20.58
N ILE A 23 4.15 -14.41 -20.48
CA ILE A 23 2.95 -14.31 -21.31
C ILE A 23 3.31 -14.12 -22.79
N ALA A 24 2.39 -14.45 -23.70
CA ALA A 24 2.60 -14.25 -25.13
C ALA A 24 2.82 -12.78 -25.49
N SER A 25 3.67 -12.53 -26.48
CA SER A 25 3.87 -11.21 -27.11
C SER A 25 4.33 -10.10 -26.16
N ASP A 26 5.15 -10.43 -25.17
CA ASP A 26 5.63 -9.47 -24.17
C ASP A 26 7.15 -9.54 -23.96
N ILE A 27 7.74 -8.47 -23.42
CA ILE A 27 9.16 -8.36 -23.12
C ILE A 27 9.33 -7.89 -21.68
N VAL A 28 10.02 -8.67 -20.87
CA VAL A 28 10.44 -8.26 -19.53
C VAL A 28 11.90 -7.86 -19.60
N TYR A 29 12.22 -6.60 -19.29
CA TYR A 29 13.59 -6.10 -19.29
C TYR A 29 14.30 -6.40 -17.98
N GLU A 30 15.64 -6.42 -18.01
CA GLU A 30 16.45 -6.54 -16.79
C GLU A 30 16.14 -5.39 -15.82
N GLY A 31 16.00 -5.71 -14.54
CA GLY A 31 15.66 -4.75 -13.49
C GLY A 31 14.18 -4.39 -13.37
N ALA A 32 13.35 -4.78 -14.34
CA ALA A 32 11.91 -4.52 -14.30
C ALA A 32 11.24 -5.23 -13.11
N ALA A 33 10.27 -4.57 -12.48
CA ALA A 33 9.38 -5.24 -11.55
C ALA A 33 8.49 -6.21 -12.32
N VAL A 34 8.47 -7.47 -11.90
CA VAL A 34 7.73 -8.54 -12.60
C VAL A 34 6.36 -8.71 -11.96
N GLY A 35 5.32 -8.63 -12.78
CA GLY A 35 3.95 -8.93 -12.41
C GLY A 35 3.59 -10.38 -12.73
N ILE A 36 2.95 -11.06 -11.80
CA ILE A 36 2.37 -12.39 -12.00
C ILE A 36 0.86 -12.24 -12.16
N VAL A 37 0.37 -12.62 -13.34
CA VAL A 37 -1.04 -12.50 -13.71
C VAL A 37 -1.89 -13.46 -12.85
N PRO A 38 -2.86 -12.97 -12.04
CA PRO A 38 -3.61 -13.83 -11.12
C PRO A 38 -4.38 -14.96 -11.82
N GLY A 39 -4.95 -14.69 -12.99
CA GLY A 39 -5.78 -15.65 -13.72
C GLY A 39 -4.99 -16.73 -14.49
N THR A 40 -3.68 -16.55 -14.69
CA THR A 40 -2.90 -17.47 -15.54
C THR A 40 -1.57 -17.92 -14.94
N GLY A 41 -1.04 -17.20 -13.96
CA GLY A 41 0.28 -17.48 -13.37
C GLY A 41 1.48 -17.07 -14.24
N HIS A 42 1.25 -16.50 -15.44
CA HIS A 42 2.33 -16.03 -16.29
C HIS A 42 2.94 -14.72 -15.78
N ALA A 43 4.23 -14.55 -16.05
CA ALA A 43 4.96 -13.31 -15.83
C ALA A 43 4.76 -12.32 -16.99
N ARG A 44 4.76 -11.03 -16.64
CA ARG A 44 4.76 -9.87 -17.56
C ARG A 44 5.40 -8.66 -16.88
N PRO A 45 5.69 -7.56 -17.61
CA PRO A 45 5.91 -6.27 -16.97
C PRO A 45 4.77 -5.95 -16.01
N LEU A 46 5.11 -5.59 -14.77
CA LEU A 46 4.12 -5.39 -13.72
C LEU A 46 3.04 -4.38 -14.14
N THR A 47 1.79 -4.71 -13.82
CA THR A 47 0.65 -3.78 -13.86
C THR A 47 -0.04 -3.77 -12.50
N SER A 48 -0.89 -2.78 -12.27
CA SER A 48 -1.67 -2.62 -11.03
C SER A 48 -2.61 -3.80 -10.68
N ALA A 49 -2.88 -4.71 -11.61
CA ALA A 49 -3.72 -5.89 -11.41
C ALA A 49 -2.93 -7.16 -11.03
N ASP A 50 -1.60 -7.09 -11.01
CA ASP A 50 -0.74 -8.25 -10.80
C ASP A 50 -0.34 -8.45 -9.34
N ARG A 51 0.18 -9.64 -9.06
CA ARG A 51 0.97 -9.88 -7.85
C ARG A 51 2.45 -9.65 -8.17
N PHE A 52 3.17 -9.00 -7.26
CA PHE A 52 4.63 -8.82 -7.41
C PHE A 52 5.36 -10.17 -7.37
N GLY A 53 6.23 -10.41 -8.35
CA GLY A 53 7.00 -11.65 -8.54
C GLY A 53 8.51 -11.50 -8.38
N GLY A 54 8.97 -10.33 -7.92
CA GLY A 54 10.40 -9.98 -7.84
C GLY A 54 10.87 -9.08 -8.98
N PHE A 55 12.18 -8.91 -9.09
CA PHE A 55 12.82 -8.13 -10.14
C PHE A 55 13.49 -9.05 -11.15
N ALA A 56 13.38 -8.73 -12.45
CA ALA A 56 14.00 -9.53 -13.50
C ALA A 56 15.53 -9.46 -13.43
N GLU A 57 16.20 -10.62 -13.38
CA GLU A 57 17.67 -10.72 -13.36
C GLU A 57 18.27 -10.48 -14.76
N SER A 58 17.50 -10.73 -15.82
CA SER A 58 17.92 -10.56 -17.21
C SER A 58 16.72 -10.35 -18.12
N LYS A 59 16.94 -9.73 -19.29
CA LYS A 59 15.90 -9.57 -20.31
C LYS A 59 15.31 -10.94 -20.74
N ALA A 60 13.99 -11.05 -20.73
CA ALA A 60 13.23 -12.15 -21.32
C ALA A 60 12.31 -11.61 -22.43
N ASP A 61 12.62 -11.96 -23.68
CA ASP A 61 11.93 -11.45 -24.87
C ASP A 61 11.01 -12.51 -25.46
N ASN A 62 9.73 -12.48 -25.10
CA ASN A 62 8.69 -13.35 -25.64
C ASN A 62 7.81 -12.63 -26.67
N SER A 63 8.29 -11.53 -27.26
CA SER A 63 7.50 -10.66 -28.13
C SER A 63 6.94 -11.35 -29.38
N ALA A 64 7.59 -12.42 -29.83
CA ALA A 64 7.16 -13.24 -30.96
C ALA A 64 6.70 -14.66 -30.55
N GLY A 65 6.64 -14.97 -29.26
CA GLY A 65 6.37 -16.31 -28.75
C GLY A 65 4.96 -16.51 -28.23
N ALA A 66 4.54 -17.77 -28.16
CA ALA A 66 3.32 -18.16 -27.46
C ALA A 66 3.50 -18.02 -25.94
N ALA A 67 2.40 -18.05 -25.18
CA ALA A 67 2.46 -18.03 -23.72
C ALA A 67 3.28 -19.23 -23.22
N ALA A 68 4.12 -19.01 -22.21
CA ALA A 68 5.05 -19.98 -21.65
C ALA A 68 6.10 -20.55 -22.62
N ALA A 69 6.37 -19.90 -23.76
CA ALA A 69 7.42 -20.32 -24.67
C ALA A 69 8.84 -20.09 -24.10
N ILE A 70 8.98 -19.10 -23.22
CA ILE A 70 10.21 -18.82 -22.47
C ILE A 70 9.88 -18.52 -21.00
N ASN A 71 10.92 -18.58 -20.15
CA ASN A 71 10.84 -18.14 -18.76
C ASN A 71 11.59 -16.82 -18.56
N VAL A 72 11.12 -16.02 -17.60
CA VAL A 72 11.89 -14.92 -17.00
C VAL A 72 12.44 -15.37 -15.66
N ARG A 73 13.73 -15.11 -15.44
CA ARG A 73 14.39 -15.35 -14.16
C ARG A 73 14.28 -14.11 -13.28
N THR A 74 13.78 -14.28 -12.07
CA THR A 74 13.60 -13.18 -11.11
C THR A 74 14.41 -13.41 -9.84
N ILE A 75 14.78 -12.30 -9.20
CA ILE A 75 15.19 -12.28 -7.80
C ILE A 75 13.93 -11.98 -6.99
N GLU A 76 13.46 -12.93 -6.19
CA GLU A 76 12.18 -12.82 -5.47
C GLU A 76 12.30 -12.13 -4.10
N SER A 77 13.50 -12.10 -3.52
CA SER A 77 13.78 -11.39 -2.26
C SER A 77 15.19 -10.79 -2.23
N GLY A 78 15.33 -9.66 -1.56
CA GLY A 78 16.61 -8.95 -1.45
C GLY A 78 16.47 -7.46 -1.14
N LYS A 79 17.47 -6.69 -1.58
CA LYS A 79 17.50 -5.22 -1.48
C LYS A 79 17.88 -4.65 -2.83
N ILE A 80 17.13 -3.65 -3.29
CA ILE A 80 17.34 -3.00 -4.59
C ILE A 80 17.28 -1.48 -4.43
N GLN A 81 18.07 -0.74 -5.21
CA GLN A 81 17.96 0.71 -5.26
C GLN A 81 16.92 1.09 -6.31
N LEU A 82 15.91 1.87 -5.91
CA LEU A 82 14.82 2.31 -6.79
C LEU A 82 14.66 3.83 -6.73
N SER A 83 14.26 4.40 -7.85
CA SER A 83 13.72 5.76 -7.92
C SER A 83 12.27 5.73 -7.45
N VAL A 84 12.01 6.28 -6.26
CA VAL A 84 10.67 6.32 -5.65
C VAL A 84 10.25 7.78 -5.53
N THR A 85 9.20 8.15 -6.26
CA THR A 85 8.75 9.55 -6.36
C THR A 85 8.42 10.12 -4.98
N GLY A 86 9.02 11.28 -4.66
CA GLY A 86 8.78 11.99 -3.41
C GLY A 86 9.45 11.38 -2.17
N ALA A 87 10.39 10.45 -2.34
CA ALA A 87 11.13 9.86 -1.22
C ALA A 87 12.03 10.88 -0.52
N VAL A 88 11.96 10.89 0.81
CA VAL A 88 12.74 11.75 1.70
C VAL A 88 13.46 10.93 2.78
N ILE A 89 14.42 11.55 3.46
CA ILE A 89 15.30 10.88 4.44
C ILE A 89 14.54 10.24 5.62
N THR A 90 13.33 10.70 5.91
CA THR A 90 12.49 10.21 7.01
C THR A 90 11.63 8.99 6.66
N ASP A 91 11.67 8.51 5.41
CA ASP A 91 10.79 7.43 4.93
C ASP A 91 11.28 6.01 5.29
N GLY A 92 12.25 5.87 6.20
CA GLY A 92 12.73 4.57 6.66
C GLY A 92 11.60 3.66 7.17
N GLY A 93 11.50 2.45 6.62
CA GLY A 93 10.46 1.48 6.95
C GLY A 93 9.09 1.73 6.30
N GLN A 94 8.93 2.77 5.47
CA GLN A 94 7.68 3.03 4.76
C GLN A 94 7.46 1.98 3.65
N PRO A 95 6.20 1.56 3.39
CA PRO A 95 5.90 0.66 2.30
C PRO A 95 6.08 1.35 0.94
N VAL A 96 6.60 0.59 -0.03
CA VAL A 96 6.76 1.02 -1.43
C VAL A 96 5.86 0.18 -2.32
N TYR A 97 5.24 0.85 -3.27
CA TYR A 97 4.32 0.28 -4.25
C TYR A 97 4.78 0.60 -5.67
N ALA A 98 4.26 -0.14 -6.65
CA ALA A 98 4.53 0.05 -8.06
C ALA A 98 3.22 0.15 -8.85
N SER A 99 3.11 1.14 -9.75
CA SER A 99 1.99 1.26 -10.70
C SER A 99 2.23 0.49 -11.98
N ASP A 100 3.50 0.36 -12.36
CA ASP A 100 4.00 -0.37 -13.52
C ASP A 100 5.39 -0.96 -13.20
N ASP A 101 6.11 -1.45 -14.20
CA ASP A 101 7.37 -2.15 -14.05
C ASP A 101 8.59 -1.27 -13.70
N ASP A 102 8.49 0.06 -13.79
CA ASP A 102 9.56 1.02 -13.46
C ASP A 102 9.10 2.26 -12.66
N THR A 103 7.81 2.37 -12.33
CA THR A 103 7.25 3.50 -11.57
C THR A 103 6.92 3.12 -10.14
N PHE A 104 7.72 3.61 -9.21
CA PHE A 104 7.57 3.34 -7.77
C PHE A 104 7.07 4.56 -6.99
N THR A 105 6.16 4.31 -6.06
CA THR A 105 5.45 5.32 -5.26
C THR A 105 5.21 4.86 -3.82
N PHE A 106 4.77 5.78 -2.97
CA PHE A 106 4.28 5.48 -1.62
C PHE A 106 2.76 5.33 -1.55
N SER A 107 2.03 5.72 -2.61
CA SER A 107 0.59 5.56 -2.65
C SER A 107 0.23 4.09 -2.91
N PRO A 108 -0.61 3.46 -2.08
CA PRO A 108 -1.11 2.11 -2.30
C PRO A 108 -2.34 2.04 -3.24
N VAL A 109 -2.81 3.19 -3.73
CA VAL A 109 -4.06 3.30 -4.49
C VAL A 109 -3.79 2.94 -5.95
N GLY A 110 -4.38 1.83 -6.42
CA GLY A 110 -4.19 1.37 -7.81
C GLY A 110 -2.77 0.90 -8.11
N THR A 111 -2.07 0.35 -7.12
CA THR A 111 -0.66 -0.07 -7.21
C THR A 111 -0.41 -1.38 -6.48
N VAL A 112 0.65 -2.09 -6.85
CA VAL A 112 1.05 -3.36 -6.24
C VAL A 112 2.11 -3.12 -5.17
N PHE A 113 1.99 -3.78 -4.02
CA PHE A 113 2.99 -3.71 -2.96
C PHE A 113 4.29 -4.44 -3.35
N VAL A 114 5.43 -3.79 -3.13
CA VAL A 114 6.77 -4.31 -3.51
C VAL A 114 7.59 -4.66 -2.27
N GLY A 115 7.59 -3.79 -1.26
CA GLY A 115 8.44 -3.96 -0.08
C GLY A 115 8.50 -2.73 0.80
N PHE A 116 9.59 -2.58 1.55
CA PHE A 116 9.77 -1.49 2.51
C PHE A 116 11.08 -0.73 2.25
N VAL A 117 11.07 0.57 2.49
CA VAL A 117 12.28 1.39 2.46
C VAL A 117 13.27 0.88 3.51
N HIS A 118 14.40 0.36 3.05
CA HIS A 118 15.50 -0.08 3.90
C HIS A 118 16.42 1.10 4.27
N ARG A 119 16.76 1.95 3.30
CA ARG A 119 17.67 3.09 3.52
C ARG A 119 17.47 4.19 2.47
N PHE A 120 17.58 5.44 2.89
CA PHE A 120 17.64 6.59 2.00
C PHE A 120 18.99 6.70 1.27
N VAL A 121 18.96 7.07 -0.01
CA VAL A 121 20.17 7.33 -0.82
C VAL A 121 20.26 8.81 -1.14
N SER A 122 19.23 9.34 -1.80
CA SER A 122 19.09 10.75 -2.15
C SER A 122 17.61 11.10 -2.34
N ALA A 123 17.28 12.38 -2.54
CA ALA A 123 15.90 12.77 -2.81
C ALA A 123 15.34 11.96 -3.99
N GLY A 124 14.19 11.32 -3.78
CA GLY A 124 13.56 10.46 -4.79
C GLY A 124 14.24 9.09 -5.01
N VAL A 125 15.27 8.71 -4.24
CA VAL A 125 15.99 7.44 -4.41
C VAL A 125 16.22 6.75 -3.07
N VAL A 126 15.82 5.49 -2.99
CA VAL A 126 15.91 4.66 -1.78
C VAL A 126 16.35 3.24 -2.11
N VAL A 127 16.96 2.57 -1.14
CA VAL A 127 17.10 1.12 -1.14
C VAL A 127 15.82 0.53 -0.55
N VAL A 128 15.15 -0.34 -1.29
CA VAL A 128 13.95 -1.08 -0.88
C VAL A 128 14.34 -2.52 -0.56
N ALA A 129 13.99 -2.97 0.64
CA ALA A 129 13.98 -4.39 0.97
C ALA A 129 12.68 -4.99 0.46
N PHE A 130 12.78 -6.05 -0.34
CA PHE A 130 11.63 -6.71 -0.95
C PHE A 130 11.68 -8.21 -0.68
N ASP A 131 10.50 -8.82 -0.60
CA ASP A 131 10.31 -10.26 -0.49
C ASP A 131 8.92 -10.57 -1.05
N ALA A 132 8.88 -11.07 -2.28
CA ALA A 132 7.65 -11.31 -3.03
C ALA A 132 6.75 -12.40 -2.42
N LEU A 133 7.29 -13.23 -1.52
CA LEU A 133 6.56 -14.32 -0.88
C LEU A 133 6.12 -13.98 0.54
N ASN A 134 7.03 -13.38 1.33
CA ASN A 134 6.85 -13.26 2.77
C ASN A 134 6.39 -11.87 3.22
N TYR A 135 6.67 -10.82 2.45
CA TYR A 135 6.21 -9.48 2.84
C TYR A 135 4.74 -9.28 2.49
N GLN A 136 4.03 -8.67 3.42
CA GLN A 136 2.62 -8.38 3.29
C GLN A 136 2.41 -6.87 3.30
N ASP A 137 1.52 -6.40 2.43
CA ASP A 137 1.08 -5.01 2.42
C ASP A 137 0.47 -4.65 3.79
N PRO A 138 0.96 -3.60 4.47
CA PRO A 138 0.38 -3.12 5.72
C PRO A 138 -1.12 -2.82 5.62
N TRP A 139 -1.60 -2.49 4.43
CA TRP A 139 -2.99 -2.14 4.15
C TRP A 139 -3.78 -3.26 3.46
N HIS A 140 -3.28 -4.51 3.46
CA HIS A 140 -3.93 -5.64 2.77
C HIS A 140 -5.38 -5.89 3.21
N ALA A 141 -5.75 -5.51 4.43
CA ALA A 141 -7.11 -5.65 4.96
C ALA A 141 -8.13 -4.74 4.22
N TYR A 142 -7.66 -3.71 3.52
CA TYR A 142 -8.48 -2.76 2.76
C TYR A 142 -8.24 -2.95 1.27
N SER A 143 -9.11 -3.71 0.61
CA SER A 143 -9.05 -3.96 -0.83
C SER A 143 -9.54 -2.77 -1.67
N VAL A 144 -10.39 -1.92 -1.10
CA VAL A 144 -10.88 -0.69 -1.73
C VAL A 144 -10.14 0.50 -1.12
N ARG A 145 -9.45 1.26 -1.97
CA ARG A 145 -8.55 2.34 -1.57
C ARG A 145 -8.83 3.57 -2.42
N GLU A 146 -8.78 4.75 -1.81
CA GLU A 146 -9.04 6.00 -2.50
C GLU A 146 -8.07 7.08 -2.06
N THR A 147 -7.56 7.86 -3.01
CA THR A 147 -6.73 9.03 -2.73
C THR A 147 -7.63 10.24 -2.45
N ILE A 148 -7.32 11.00 -1.40
CA ILE A 148 -7.99 12.27 -1.09
C ILE A 148 -7.02 13.42 -1.33
N SER A 149 -7.29 14.18 -2.39
CA SER A 149 -6.54 15.40 -2.76
C SER A 149 -7.37 16.69 -2.61
N ALA A 150 -8.66 16.56 -2.30
CA ALA A 150 -9.60 17.65 -2.05
C ALA A 150 -10.44 17.33 -0.81
N ASP A 151 -11.18 18.32 -0.28
CA ASP A 151 -12.11 18.05 0.81
C ASP A 151 -13.16 17.02 0.36
N LYS A 152 -13.48 16.08 1.24
CA LYS A 152 -14.38 14.97 0.94
C LYS A 152 -15.34 14.75 2.10
N THR A 153 -16.62 14.67 1.78
CA THR A 153 -17.65 14.16 2.70
C THR A 153 -17.80 12.67 2.48
N LEU A 154 -17.69 11.89 3.55
CA LEU A 154 -17.92 10.45 3.51
C LEU A 154 -19.40 10.13 3.64
N ASP A 155 -19.78 8.97 3.13
CA ASP A 155 -21.14 8.46 3.20
C ASP A 155 -21.19 6.97 3.59
N ILE A 156 -22.37 6.35 3.44
CA ILE A 156 -22.60 4.95 3.77
C ILE A 156 -21.78 4.01 2.86
N GLU A 157 -21.43 4.42 1.64
CA GLU A 157 -20.74 3.61 0.63
C GLU A 157 -19.23 3.59 0.85
N ASP A 158 -18.73 4.36 1.82
CA ASP A 158 -17.33 4.42 2.21
C ASP A 158 -16.92 3.39 3.28
N ASN A 159 -17.87 2.56 3.72
CA ASN A 159 -17.57 1.45 4.63
C ASN A 159 -16.61 0.43 3.99
N GLY A 160 -15.61 0.02 4.76
CA GLY A 160 -14.57 -0.94 4.34
C GLY A 160 -13.44 -0.34 3.51
N LYS A 161 -13.44 0.97 3.23
CA LYS A 161 -12.39 1.64 2.46
C LYS A 161 -11.22 2.11 3.33
N ALA A 162 -10.06 2.26 2.69
CA ALA A 162 -8.95 3.05 3.21
C ALA A 162 -8.74 4.31 2.34
N PHE A 163 -8.76 5.47 2.99
CA PHE A 163 -8.51 6.76 2.37
C PHE A 163 -7.08 7.21 2.62
N PHE A 164 -6.39 7.61 1.57
CA PHE A 164 -5.00 8.04 1.61
C PHE A 164 -4.93 9.52 1.24
N VAL A 165 -4.69 10.38 2.24
CA VAL A 165 -4.66 11.84 2.09
C VAL A 165 -3.26 12.27 1.68
N ASP A 166 -3.16 12.89 0.50
CA ASP A 166 -1.89 13.29 -0.12
C ASP A 166 -1.65 14.80 -0.14
N THR A 167 -2.69 15.59 0.11
CA THR A 167 -2.67 17.04 -0.05
C THR A 167 -2.87 17.73 1.29
N ASP A 168 -2.20 18.88 1.47
CA ASP A 168 -2.20 19.62 2.73
C ASP A 168 -3.56 20.25 3.04
N ALA A 169 -3.90 20.26 4.33
CA ALA A 169 -5.06 20.93 4.89
C ALA A 169 -6.39 20.50 4.23
N LYS A 170 -6.55 19.20 3.98
CA LYS A 170 -7.82 18.62 3.52
C LYS A 170 -8.65 18.10 4.65
N VAL A 171 -9.96 18.30 4.51
CA VAL A 171 -10.97 17.91 5.47
C VAL A 171 -11.71 16.69 4.95
N VAL A 172 -11.67 15.62 5.74
CA VAL A 172 -12.54 14.45 5.60
C VAL A 172 -13.71 14.63 6.56
N THR A 173 -14.89 14.93 6.03
CA THR A 173 -16.11 15.13 6.83
C THR A 173 -16.83 13.81 6.99
N LEU A 174 -17.06 13.39 8.22
CA LEU A 174 -17.81 12.17 8.53
C LEU A 174 -19.32 12.46 8.46
N PRO A 175 -20.14 11.48 8.04
CA PRO A 175 -21.58 11.65 8.03
C PRO A 175 -22.11 11.68 9.47
N ALA A 176 -23.38 12.08 9.62
CA ALA A 176 -24.05 12.02 10.92
C ALA A 176 -24.13 10.58 11.43
N VAL A 177 -24.16 10.39 12.76
CA VAL A 177 -24.16 9.08 13.44
C VAL A 177 -25.19 8.07 12.91
N ALA A 178 -26.33 8.54 12.39
CA ALA A 178 -27.35 7.69 11.76
C ALA A 178 -26.85 6.95 10.51
N THR A 179 -25.71 7.37 9.95
CA THR A 179 -25.01 6.77 8.83
C THR A 179 -23.68 6.19 9.34
N PRO A 180 -23.60 4.88 9.62
CA PRO A 180 -22.38 4.28 10.15
C PRO A 180 -21.24 4.37 9.15
N VAL A 181 -20.03 4.65 9.66
CA VAL A 181 -18.79 4.64 8.88
C VAL A 181 -17.72 3.77 9.56
N ASN A 182 -17.12 2.87 8.79
CA ASN A 182 -16.07 1.96 9.21
C ASN A 182 -14.97 2.00 8.15
N CYS A 183 -13.97 2.86 8.33
CA CYS A 183 -12.92 3.09 7.34
C CYS A 183 -11.57 3.38 8.02
N ALA A 184 -10.50 3.30 7.24
CA ALA A 184 -9.21 3.86 7.62
C ALA A 184 -8.99 5.19 6.91
N ILE A 185 -8.41 6.16 7.61
CA ILE A 185 -7.96 7.44 7.02
C ILE A 185 -6.48 7.58 7.37
N VAL A 186 -5.65 7.70 6.34
CA VAL A 186 -4.19 7.57 6.40
C VAL A 186 -3.54 8.81 5.81
N ASN A 187 -2.55 9.37 6.50
CA ASN A 187 -1.67 10.38 5.93
C ASN A 187 -0.60 9.69 5.09
N ILE A 188 -0.49 10.03 3.81
CA ILE A 188 0.53 9.47 2.93
C ILE A 188 1.59 10.46 2.52
N ALA A 189 1.65 11.65 3.11
CA ALA A 189 2.66 12.64 2.75
C ALA A 189 3.94 12.51 3.58
N ALA A 190 5.03 13.06 3.04
CA ALA A 190 6.31 13.12 3.72
C ALA A 190 6.20 13.78 5.12
N PHE A 191 7.18 13.50 5.98
CA PHE A 191 7.22 14.05 7.33
C PHE A 191 7.06 15.58 7.31
N GLY A 192 6.12 16.11 8.09
CA GLY A 192 5.89 17.55 8.19
C GLY A 192 5.03 18.17 7.09
N ALA A 193 4.65 17.41 6.05
CA ALA A 193 4.14 17.99 4.81
C ALA A 193 2.63 18.27 4.80
N VAL A 194 1.82 17.35 5.34
CA VAL A 194 0.35 17.41 5.25
C VAL A 194 -0.30 17.40 6.62
N PHE A 195 -1.12 18.42 6.86
CA PHE A 195 -2.14 18.42 7.90
C PHE A 195 -3.38 17.68 7.40
N LEU A 196 -3.70 16.55 8.02
CA LEU A 196 -4.90 15.75 7.75
C LEU A 196 -5.94 16.07 8.82
N LYS A 197 -7.14 16.53 8.42
CA LYS A 197 -8.23 16.87 9.33
C LYS A 197 -9.45 15.97 9.09
N ILE A 198 -9.97 15.38 10.16
CA ILE A 198 -11.20 14.57 10.15
C ILE A 198 -12.25 15.31 10.97
N SER A 199 -13.37 15.70 10.36
CA SER A 199 -14.40 16.48 11.05
C SER A 199 -15.66 15.63 11.25
N PRO A 200 -16.21 15.54 12.48
CA PRO A 200 -17.53 14.94 12.68
C PRO A 200 -18.63 15.84 12.10
N ALA A 201 -19.84 15.31 11.97
CA ALA A 201 -21.02 16.15 11.79
C ALA A 201 -21.22 17.07 13.01
N ALA A 202 -21.91 18.20 12.84
CA ALA A 202 -21.95 19.26 13.85
C ALA A 202 -22.56 18.83 15.20
N ALA A 203 -23.45 17.85 15.22
CA ALA A 203 -24.06 17.31 16.44
C ALA A 203 -23.32 16.08 17.01
N ASP A 204 -22.24 15.66 16.35
CA ASP A 204 -21.49 14.46 16.68
C ASP A 204 -20.05 14.82 17.09
N LYS A 205 -19.36 13.83 17.63
CA LYS A 205 -17.96 13.89 18.05
C LYS A 205 -17.19 12.64 17.64
N ILE A 206 -15.89 12.78 17.50
CA ILE A 206 -14.97 11.65 17.32
C ILE A 206 -14.48 11.22 18.71
N GLN A 207 -14.81 9.99 19.12
CA GLN A 207 -14.45 9.44 20.43
C GLN A 207 -13.21 8.57 20.30
N GLY A 208 -12.26 8.65 21.24
CA GLY A 208 -11.01 7.89 21.15
C GLY A 208 -10.09 8.09 22.35
N PRO A 209 -8.93 7.42 22.37
CA PRO A 209 -7.96 7.50 23.47
C PRO A 209 -7.57 8.95 23.78
N ASP A 210 -7.86 9.38 25.02
CA ASP A 210 -7.57 10.71 25.55
C ASP A 210 -8.12 11.88 24.70
N LEU A 211 -9.16 11.64 23.90
CA LEU A 211 -9.87 12.72 23.20
C LEU A 211 -10.91 13.34 24.14
N PRO A 212 -10.95 14.68 24.28
CA PRO A 212 -11.90 15.37 25.16
C PRO A 212 -13.38 15.16 24.78
N GLY A 213 -13.66 14.64 23.57
CA GLY A 213 -14.99 14.19 23.18
C GLY A 213 -16.03 15.31 23.15
N THR A 214 -15.70 16.41 22.48
CA THR A 214 -16.58 17.57 22.25
C THR A 214 -17.20 17.52 20.85
N ASP A 215 -18.47 17.88 20.76
CA ASP A 215 -19.20 17.92 19.48
C ASP A 215 -18.58 18.96 18.54
N ASN A 216 -18.75 18.74 17.23
CA ASN A 216 -18.25 19.63 16.17
C ASN A 216 -16.74 19.93 16.26
N THR A 217 -15.96 19.04 16.88
CA THR A 217 -14.51 19.21 17.05
C THR A 217 -13.79 18.19 16.19
N ALA A 218 -12.94 18.68 15.29
CA ALA A 218 -12.20 17.83 14.37
C ALA A 218 -11.02 17.13 15.06
N LEU A 219 -10.66 15.98 14.53
CA LEU A 219 -9.44 15.24 14.87
C LEU A 219 -8.39 15.50 13.79
N GLY A 220 -7.29 16.16 14.15
CA GLY A 220 -6.22 16.53 13.23
C GLY A 220 -4.92 15.76 13.48
N ASN A 221 -4.30 15.24 12.42
CA ASN A 221 -2.93 14.70 12.47
C ASN A 221 -1.95 15.88 12.48
N THR A 222 -1.27 16.10 13.61
CA THR A 222 -0.50 17.31 13.89
C THR A 222 0.61 17.50 12.86
N LYS A 223 0.53 18.55 12.03
CA LYS A 223 1.39 18.73 10.85
C LYS A 223 2.87 18.60 11.15
N ALA A 224 3.35 19.22 12.24
CA ALA A 224 4.77 19.25 12.60
C ALA A 224 5.39 17.85 12.80
N THR A 225 4.58 16.84 13.09
CA THR A 225 5.01 15.46 13.35
C THR A 225 4.34 14.44 12.43
N ALA A 226 3.36 14.89 11.63
CA ALA A 226 2.63 14.11 10.66
C ALA A 226 3.59 13.45 9.67
N ARG A 227 3.35 12.19 9.32
CA ARG A 227 4.18 11.43 8.39
C ARG A 227 3.41 10.32 7.71
N ARG A 228 3.99 9.80 6.62
CA ARG A 228 3.49 8.63 5.90
C ARG A 228 3.17 7.49 6.87
N GLY A 229 1.97 6.94 6.75
CA GLY A 229 1.51 5.82 7.56
C GLY A 229 1.05 6.19 8.97
N ASP A 230 0.93 7.47 9.32
CA ASP A 230 0.06 7.89 10.42
C ASP A 230 -1.41 7.70 10.00
N TYR A 231 -2.26 7.19 10.90
CA TYR A 231 -3.63 6.83 10.55
C TYR A 231 -4.60 6.87 11.72
N VAL A 232 -5.89 6.92 11.38
CA VAL A 232 -7.04 6.62 12.25
C VAL A 232 -7.84 5.51 11.59
N VAL A 233 -8.21 4.47 12.35
CA VAL A 233 -9.25 3.53 11.96
C VAL A 233 -10.51 3.87 12.73
N LEU A 234 -11.56 4.26 11.99
CA LEU A 234 -12.86 4.59 12.54
C LEU A 234 -13.77 3.36 12.51
N GLY A 235 -14.67 3.31 13.48
CA GLY A 235 -15.79 2.39 13.44
C GLY A 235 -17.07 2.99 14.00
N THR A 236 -18.17 2.29 13.78
CA THR A 236 -19.47 2.65 14.34
C THR A 236 -19.37 2.77 15.86
N GLY A 237 -19.79 3.92 16.39
CA GLY A 237 -19.83 4.23 17.82
C GLY A 237 -21.26 4.21 18.39
N ASP A 238 -21.50 5.08 19.37
CA ASP A 238 -22.81 5.27 20.00
C ASP A 238 -23.56 6.45 19.36
N ALA A 239 -24.66 6.90 19.99
CA ALA A 239 -25.49 8.00 19.49
C ALA A 239 -24.78 9.36 19.38
N ASN A 240 -23.53 9.49 19.83
CA ASN A 240 -22.76 10.72 19.75
C ASN A 240 -21.72 10.72 18.61
N GLY A 241 -21.61 9.65 17.82
CA GLY A 241 -20.73 9.60 16.67
C GLY A 241 -19.76 8.41 16.63
N PRO A 242 -18.74 8.45 15.75
CA PRO A 242 -17.83 7.35 15.53
C PRO A 242 -16.76 7.22 16.61
N ILE A 243 -16.27 5.99 16.79
CA ILE A 243 -15.17 5.66 17.70
C ILE A 243 -13.89 5.37 16.93
N VAL A 244 -12.76 5.80 17.49
CA VAL A 244 -11.41 5.43 17.04
C VAL A 244 -11.10 4.03 17.55
N ARG A 245 -10.97 3.08 16.62
CA ARG A 245 -10.58 1.69 16.93
C ARG A 245 -9.07 1.49 16.99
N SER A 246 -8.33 2.27 16.22
CA SER A 246 -6.87 2.28 16.24
C SER A 246 -6.35 3.64 15.76
N LEU A 247 -5.21 4.05 16.31
CA LEU A 247 -4.61 5.36 16.06
C LEU A 247 -3.08 5.22 16.02
N ARG A 248 -2.45 5.86 15.04
CA ARG A 248 -0.99 6.00 14.96
C ARG A 248 -0.62 7.42 14.55
N GLY A 249 0.38 7.99 15.21
CA GLY A 249 0.84 9.36 14.99
C GLY A 249 0.44 10.28 16.12
N THR A 250 0.71 11.57 15.98
CA THR A 250 0.32 12.60 16.96
C THR A 250 -0.95 13.29 16.48
N TRP A 251 -2.02 13.11 17.24
CA TRP A 251 -3.34 13.64 16.90
C TRP A 251 -3.85 14.57 17.98
N ALA A 252 -4.52 15.64 17.57
CA ALA A 252 -5.08 16.65 18.46
C ALA A 252 -6.50 17.01 18.02
N THR A 253 -7.34 17.35 19.00
CA THR A 253 -8.69 17.87 18.75
C THR A 253 -8.66 19.38 18.65
N GLY A 254 -9.33 19.95 17.65
CA GLY A 254 -9.46 21.40 17.50
C GLY A 254 -10.49 21.78 16.43
N ASN A 255 -10.96 23.02 16.49
CA ASN A 255 -11.89 23.58 15.50
C ASN A 255 -11.23 23.85 14.15
#